data_AF-M1ECJ3-F1
#
_entry.id   AF-M1ECJ3-F1
#
_cell.length_a   1.000
_cell.length_b   1.000
_cell.length_c   1.000
_cell.angle_alpha   90.00
_cell.angle_beta   90.00
_cell.angle_gamma   90.00
#
_symmetry.space_group_name_H-M   'P 1'
#
loop_
_entity.id
_entity.type
_entity.pdbx_description
1 polymer ?
#
loop_
_entity_poly.entity_id
_entity_poly.type
_entity_poly.pdbx_seq_one_letter_code
_entity_poly.pdbx_strand_id
1 'polypeptide(L)'
;WSFPYEYSYGLEGGMSFLDKRLQVKEHQHEEIQNVRNHIHSCFSNVTCFLLPHPGLQVATSPDFDGKLKDIASEFKEQLQVLIPFVLNPANLMEKEINGSKVTCRGLLEYFKAYIKIYQGEDLPHPKSMLQATAEANNLAAAASAKDIYYNNMEEVCGGEKPYLSPDILEEKHCEFKQLALDHFRKTKKMGGQDFSLHYQQELEEEIRELYENFCKHNASKNVFSTFRTPAVLFTGIVILYIASGLTGFVGLEIVAQLFNCMVGLLLIALLTWGYIRYSGQYRELGGAIDSGAAYVLEQATSHMGNSTQAAMRDAVVGRPPVDKKA
;
A
#
# COMPACT_ATOMS: atom_id res chain seq x y z
N TRP A 1 36.01 -21.12 -27.45
CA TRP A 1 35.95 -21.48 -28.88
C TRP A 1 37.38 -21.57 -29.42
N SER A 2 37.72 -22.65 -30.13
CA SER A 2 39.11 -22.95 -30.52
C SER A 2 39.32 -23.05 -32.04
N PHE A 3 38.27 -22.81 -32.84
CA PHE A 3 38.29 -22.93 -34.29
C PHE A 3 37.91 -21.60 -34.97
N PRO A 4 38.59 -20.47 -34.66
CA PRO A 4 38.24 -19.16 -35.20
C PRO A 4 38.38 -19.06 -36.72
N TYR A 5 39.17 -19.97 -37.31
CA TYR A 5 39.36 -20.10 -38.75
C TYR A 5 38.16 -20.75 -39.48
N GLU A 6 37.28 -21.47 -38.76
CA GLU A 6 36.01 -21.97 -39.32
C GLU A 6 34.87 -21.00 -39.08
N TYR A 7 34.75 -20.52 -37.84
CA TYR A 7 33.77 -19.53 -37.41
C TYR A 7 34.48 -18.50 -36.55
N SER A 8 34.46 -17.23 -36.95
CA SER A 8 35.12 -16.14 -36.23
C SER A 8 34.58 -15.97 -34.80
N TYR A 9 35.37 -15.34 -33.92
CA TYR A 9 34.88 -14.94 -32.60
C TYR A 9 33.75 -13.90 -32.72
N GLY A 10 32.92 -13.83 -31.68
CA GLY A 10 31.84 -12.86 -31.60
C GLY A 10 30.47 -13.39 -32.06
N LEU A 11 29.56 -12.46 -32.33
CA LEU A 11 28.17 -12.74 -32.67
C LEU A 11 28.02 -13.32 -34.09
N GLU A 12 28.71 -12.78 -35.08
CA GLU A 12 28.54 -13.18 -36.49
C GLU A 12 28.95 -14.64 -36.74
N GLY A 13 30.16 -15.03 -36.29
CA GLY A 13 30.61 -16.41 -36.35
C GLY A 13 29.74 -17.34 -35.47
N GLY A 14 29.25 -16.85 -34.33
CA GLY A 14 28.33 -17.58 -33.47
C GLY A 14 26.99 -17.88 -34.12
N MET A 15 26.38 -16.92 -34.81
CA MET A 15 25.13 -17.15 -35.55
C MET A 15 25.33 -18.16 -36.68
N SER A 16 26.40 -18.02 -37.47
CA SER A 16 26.73 -18.96 -38.55
C SER A 16 26.96 -20.39 -38.04
N PHE A 17 27.61 -20.51 -36.87
CA PHE A 17 27.80 -21.79 -36.19
C PHE A 17 26.48 -22.36 -35.67
N LEU A 18 25.66 -21.52 -35.02
CA LEU A 18 24.36 -21.90 -34.46
C LEU A 18 23.40 -22.42 -35.53
N ASP A 19 23.29 -21.72 -36.66
CA ASP A 19 22.42 -22.11 -37.77
C ASP A 19 22.77 -23.51 -38.27
N LYS A 20 24.06 -23.80 -38.45
CA LYS A 20 24.52 -25.15 -38.81
C LYS A 20 24.23 -26.20 -37.73
N ARG A 21 24.28 -25.82 -36.45
CA ARG A 21 24.05 -26.74 -35.32
C ARG A 21 22.58 -27.03 -35.06
N LEU A 22 21.68 -26.11 -35.40
CA LEU A 22 20.23 -26.26 -35.27
C LEU A 22 19.57 -26.91 -36.49
N GLN A 23 20.28 -27.10 -37.60
CA GLN A 23 19.80 -27.89 -38.73
C GLN A 23 19.43 -29.33 -38.30
N VAL A 24 18.16 -29.67 -38.53
CA VAL A 24 17.62 -31.01 -38.34
C VAL A 24 18.10 -31.92 -39.46
N LYS A 25 18.59 -33.10 -39.11
CA LYS A 25 19.07 -34.11 -40.07
C LYS A 25 18.49 -35.48 -39.72
N GLU A 26 18.13 -36.24 -40.74
CA GLU A 26 17.41 -37.52 -40.58
C GLU A 26 18.16 -38.58 -39.75
N HIS A 27 19.50 -38.55 -39.76
CA HIS A 27 20.33 -39.49 -38.99
C HIS A 27 20.44 -39.14 -37.49
N GLN A 28 19.88 -38.01 -37.05
CA GLN A 28 19.94 -37.60 -35.64
C GLN A 28 18.89 -38.35 -34.84
N HIS A 29 19.16 -38.63 -33.55
CA HIS A 29 18.16 -39.22 -32.66
C HIS A 29 16.90 -38.35 -32.59
N GLU A 30 15.73 -38.98 -32.54
CA GLU A 30 14.42 -38.32 -32.60
C GLU A 30 14.28 -37.22 -31.52
N GLU A 31 14.75 -37.48 -30.31
CA GLU A 31 14.75 -36.51 -29.22
C GLU A 31 15.51 -35.22 -29.56
N ILE A 32 16.65 -35.34 -30.27
CA ILE A 32 17.45 -34.18 -30.66
C ILE A 32 16.76 -33.41 -31.81
N GLN A 33 16.11 -34.12 -32.74
CA GLN A 33 15.30 -33.49 -33.78
C GLN A 33 14.14 -32.71 -33.14
N ASN A 34 13.48 -33.29 -32.15
CA ASN A 34 12.40 -32.65 -31.41
C ASN A 34 12.89 -31.37 -30.72
N VAL A 35 14.02 -31.39 -30.02
CA VAL A 35 14.58 -30.18 -29.40
C VAL A 35 14.86 -29.08 -30.43
N ARG A 36 15.49 -29.43 -31.56
CA ARG A 36 15.80 -28.48 -32.64
C ARG A 36 14.55 -27.88 -33.29
N ASN A 37 13.50 -28.68 -33.46
CA ASN A 37 12.22 -28.21 -34.00
C ASN A 37 11.49 -27.27 -33.03
N HIS A 38 11.58 -27.52 -31.72
CA HIS A 38 10.81 -26.77 -30.72
C HIS A 38 11.51 -25.54 -30.17
N ILE A 39 12.83 -25.41 -30.28
CA ILE A 39 13.59 -24.29 -29.70
C ILE A 39 13.07 -22.93 -30.17
N HIS A 40 12.72 -22.80 -31.45
CA HIS A 40 12.18 -21.58 -32.05
C HIS A 40 10.73 -21.29 -31.64
N SER A 41 10.01 -22.29 -31.14
CA SER A 41 8.69 -22.12 -30.55
C SER A 41 8.75 -21.68 -29.08
N CYS A 42 9.87 -21.94 -28.40
CA CYS A 42 10.08 -21.60 -26.99
C CYS A 42 10.68 -20.20 -26.79
N PHE A 43 11.55 -19.76 -27.69
CA PHE A 43 12.28 -18.50 -27.59
C PHE A 43 11.99 -17.62 -28.81
N SER A 44 11.64 -16.34 -28.56
CA SER A 44 11.44 -15.36 -29.62
C SER A 44 12.72 -15.07 -30.40
N ASN A 45 13.84 -14.96 -29.69
CA ASN A 45 15.17 -14.75 -30.26
C ASN A 45 16.14 -15.81 -29.71
N VAL A 46 16.87 -16.47 -30.61
CA VAL A 46 17.93 -17.42 -30.26
C VAL A 46 19.23 -16.92 -30.91
N THR A 47 20.24 -16.62 -30.09
CA THR A 47 21.52 -16.07 -30.56
C THR A 47 22.69 -16.86 -30.00
N CYS A 48 23.84 -16.81 -30.67
CA CYS A 48 25.07 -17.46 -30.21
C CYS A 48 26.26 -16.50 -30.34
N PHE A 49 27.15 -16.50 -29.34
CA PHE A 49 28.36 -15.69 -29.31
C PHE A 49 29.56 -16.59 -29.01
N LEU A 50 30.60 -16.55 -29.85
CA LEU A 50 31.79 -17.39 -29.70
C LEU A 50 32.90 -16.65 -28.96
N LEU A 51 33.17 -17.06 -27.72
CA LEU A 51 34.23 -16.46 -26.89
C LEU A 51 35.56 -17.25 -27.05
N PRO A 52 36.72 -16.58 -27.17
CA PRO A 52 38.03 -17.23 -27.15
C PRO A 52 38.35 -17.82 -25.77
N HIS A 53 39.46 -18.56 -25.67
CA HIS A 53 39.94 -19.06 -24.38
C HIS A 53 40.53 -17.91 -23.53
N PRO A 54 40.27 -17.81 -22.22
CA PRO A 54 40.72 -16.69 -21.39
C PRO A 54 42.23 -16.70 -21.07
N GLY A 55 42.93 -17.78 -21.41
CA GLY A 55 44.34 -18.01 -21.13
C GLY A 55 44.56 -19.13 -20.12
N LEU A 56 45.72 -19.81 -20.18
CA LEU A 56 45.99 -20.95 -19.30
C LEU A 56 46.07 -20.54 -17.82
N GLN A 57 46.64 -19.36 -17.54
CA GLN A 57 46.73 -18.83 -16.17
C GLN A 57 45.36 -18.68 -15.51
N VAL A 58 44.35 -18.23 -16.27
CA VAL A 58 42.95 -18.16 -15.80
C VAL A 58 42.35 -19.56 -15.66
N ALA A 59 42.61 -20.45 -16.61
CA ALA A 59 41.97 -21.77 -16.67
C ALA A 59 42.51 -22.79 -15.65
N THR A 60 43.77 -22.68 -15.24
CA THR A 60 44.44 -23.69 -14.41
C THR A 60 44.79 -23.22 -13.01
N SER A 61 44.72 -21.91 -12.72
CA SER A 61 45.12 -21.37 -11.42
C SER A 61 43.98 -21.45 -10.40
N PRO A 62 44.16 -22.10 -9.24
CA PRO A 62 43.19 -22.05 -8.15
C PRO A 62 43.16 -20.68 -7.46
N ASP A 63 44.24 -19.89 -7.58
CA ASP A 63 44.42 -18.59 -6.92
C ASP A 63 44.22 -17.41 -7.88
N PHE A 64 43.49 -17.61 -8.98
CA PHE A 64 43.19 -16.51 -9.91
C PHE A 64 42.32 -15.45 -9.23
N ASP A 65 42.82 -14.22 -9.19
CA ASP A 65 42.22 -13.10 -8.44
C ASP A 65 41.52 -12.05 -9.34
N GLY A 66 41.32 -12.37 -10.62
CA GLY A 66 40.60 -11.50 -11.57
C GLY A 66 41.44 -10.38 -12.19
N LYS A 67 42.76 -10.35 -11.98
CA LYS A 67 43.63 -9.31 -12.57
C LYS A 67 43.64 -9.33 -14.10
N LEU A 68 43.31 -8.18 -14.71
CA LEU A 68 43.20 -8.02 -16.17
C LEU A 68 44.48 -8.32 -16.98
N LYS A 69 45.66 -8.11 -16.38
CA LYS A 69 46.95 -8.36 -17.03
C LYS A 69 47.19 -9.86 -17.28
N ASP A 70 46.57 -10.71 -16.46
CA ASP A 70 46.74 -12.16 -16.46
C ASP A 70 45.71 -12.85 -17.39
N ILE A 71 44.80 -12.06 -17.99
CA ILE A 71 43.78 -12.50 -18.94
C ILE A 71 44.26 -12.25 -20.38
N ALA A 72 44.06 -13.23 -21.26
CA ALA A 72 44.39 -13.14 -22.68
C ALA A 72 43.75 -11.93 -23.37
N SER A 73 44.49 -11.29 -24.27
CA SER A 73 44.07 -10.06 -24.95
C SER A 73 42.82 -10.25 -25.80
N GLU A 74 42.78 -11.28 -26.64
CA GLU A 74 41.63 -11.59 -27.51
C GLU A 74 40.34 -11.83 -26.70
N PHE A 75 40.46 -12.42 -25.51
CA PHE A 75 39.32 -12.58 -24.60
C PHE A 75 38.79 -11.25 -24.10
N LYS A 76 39.68 -10.34 -23.70
CA LYS A 76 39.28 -8.99 -23.26
C LYS A 76 38.62 -8.22 -24.39
N GLU A 77 39.14 -8.30 -25.61
CA GLU A 77 38.57 -7.66 -26.80
C GLU A 77 37.15 -8.15 -27.07
N GLN A 78 36.94 -9.48 -27.08
CA GLN A 78 35.60 -10.04 -27.30
C GLN A 78 34.65 -9.78 -26.13
N LEU A 79 35.16 -9.69 -24.90
CA LEU A 79 34.36 -9.32 -23.74
C LEU A 79 33.88 -7.86 -23.81
N GLN A 80 34.71 -6.95 -24.33
CA GLN A 80 34.33 -5.55 -24.60
C GLN A 80 33.22 -5.44 -25.65
N VAL A 81 33.01 -6.46 -26.49
CA VAL A 81 31.89 -6.52 -27.42
C VAL A 81 30.67 -7.21 -26.79
N LEU A 82 30.87 -8.34 -26.09
CA LEU A 82 29.81 -9.14 -25.48
C LEU A 82 29.04 -8.36 -24.40
N ILE A 83 29.75 -7.69 -23.50
CA ILE A 83 29.10 -7.04 -22.34
C ILE A 83 28.16 -5.91 -22.79
N PRO A 84 28.56 -4.97 -23.66
CA PRO A 84 27.63 -4.00 -24.22
C PRO A 84 26.52 -4.64 -25.06
N PHE A 85 26.81 -5.73 -25.80
CA PHE A 85 25.78 -6.43 -26.54
C PHE A 85 24.61 -6.88 -25.64
N VAL A 86 24.90 -7.34 -24.41
CA VAL A 86 23.86 -7.80 -23.46
C VAL A 86 23.30 -6.67 -22.58
N LEU A 87 24.15 -5.74 -22.12
CA LEU A 87 23.81 -4.81 -21.03
C LEU A 87 23.71 -3.33 -21.45
N ASN A 88 23.98 -2.99 -22.72
CA ASN A 88 23.75 -1.63 -23.19
C ASN A 88 22.27 -1.26 -23.03
N PRO A 89 21.93 -0.05 -22.54
CA PRO A 89 20.55 0.39 -22.37
C PRO A 89 19.64 0.16 -23.60
N ALA A 90 20.18 0.29 -24.81
CA ALA A 90 19.44 0.05 -26.06
C ALA A 90 19.07 -1.43 -26.29
N ASN A 91 19.76 -2.36 -25.63
CA ASN A 91 19.58 -3.80 -25.77
C ASN A 91 18.89 -4.44 -24.55
N LEU A 92 18.58 -3.66 -23.51
CA LEU A 92 17.88 -4.17 -22.34
C LEU A 92 16.45 -4.57 -22.73
N MET A 93 16.14 -5.85 -22.58
CA MET A 93 14.81 -6.38 -22.81
C MET A 93 14.09 -6.54 -21.48
N GLU A 94 12.98 -5.82 -21.29
CA GLU A 94 12.15 -6.05 -20.11
C GLU A 94 11.54 -7.45 -20.13
N LYS A 95 11.41 -8.07 -18.97
CA LYS A 95 10.84 -9.41 -18.87
C LYS A 95 9.38 -9.36 -19.30
N GLU A 96 9.02 -10.20 -20.26
CA GLU A 96 7.64 -10.38 -20.70
C GLU A 96 7.11 -11.77 -20.34
N ILE A 97 5.85 -11.80 -19.89
CA ILE A 97 5.06 -13.02 -19.67
C ILE A 97 3.66 -12.75 -20.25
N ASN A 98 3.15 -13.67 -21.07
CA ASN A 98 1.91 -13.49 -21.83
C ASN A 98 1.90 -12.26 -22.78
N GLY A 99 3.08 -11.80 -23.22
CA GLY A 99 3.23 -10.56 -24.00
C GLY A 99 2.89 -9.31 -23.20
N SER A 100 3.03 -9.35 -21.87
CA SER A 100 2.92 -8.18 -20.99
C SER A 100 4.22 -8.02 -20.20
N LYS A 101 4.68 -6.78 -20.06
CA LYS A 101 5.88 -6.45 -19.30
C LYS A 101 5.66 -6.73 -17.81
N VAL A 102 6.68 -7.27 -17.15
CA VAL A 102 6.65 -7.68 -15.75
C VAL A 102 7.47 -6.71 -14.91
N THR A 103 6.86 -6.16 -13.86
CA THR A 103 7.53 -5.29 -12.89
C THR A 103 8.33 -6.12 -11.87
N CYS A 104 9.25 -5.49 -11.12
CA CYS A 104 10.00 -6.18 -10.05
C CYS A 104 9.07 -6.83 -9.00
N ARG A 105 7.96 -6.16 -8.67
CA ARG A 105 6.95 -6.69 -7.75
C ARG A 105 6.27 -7.93 -8.35
N GLY A 106 5.87 -7.86 -9.62
CA GLY A 106 5.28 -9.00 -10.31
C GLY A 106 6.25 -10.18 -10.43
N LEU A 107 7.53 -9.91 -10.69
CA LEU A 107 8.57 -10.94 -10.81
C LEU A 107 8.69 -11.79 -9.53
N LEU A 108 8.55 -11.17 -8.35
CA LEU A 108 8.57 -11.88 -7.07
C LEU A 108 7.44 -12.91 -6.97
N GLU A 109 6.24 -12.59 -7.46
CA GLU A 109 5.11 -13.52 -7.44
C GLU A 109 5.35 -14.72 -8.35
N TYR A 110 5.97 -14.52 -9.52
CA TYR A 110 6.42 -15.62 -10.38
C TYR A 110 7.45 -16.52 -9.69
N PHE A 111 8.44 -15.95 -8.97
CA PHE A 111 9.39 -16.76 -8.20
C PHE A 111 8.70 -17.62 -7.15
N LYS A 112 7.76 -17.07 -6.38
CA LYS A 112 7.01 -17.79 -5.36
C LYS A 112 6.15 -18.92 -5.95
N ALA A 113 5.52 -18.70 -7.09
CA ALA A 113 4.71 -19.73 -7.75
C ALA A 113 5.59 -20.83 -8.35
N TYR A 114 6.67 -20.45 -9.03
CA TYR A 114 7.58 -21.42 -9.66
C TYR A 114 8.32 -22.26 -8.62
N ILE A 115 8.78 -21.69 -7.51
CA ILE A 115 9.47 -22.52 -6.51
C ILE A 115 8.55 -23.58 -5.91
N LYS A 116 7.26 -23.29 -5.73
CA LYS A 116 6.28 -24.24 -5.19
C LYS A 116 6.08 -25.45 -6.10
N ILE A 117 6.05 -25.26 -7.43
CA ILE A 117 5.90 -26.39 -8.36
C ILE A 117 7.15 -27.27 -8.45
N TYR A 118 8.34 -26.73 -8.13
CA TYR A 118 9.61 -27.46 -8.16
C TYR A 118 9.99 -28.05 -6.79
N GLN A 119 9.13 -27.98 -5.77
CA GLN A 119 9.39 -28.57 -4.45
C GLN A 119 9.24 -30.10 -4.40
N GLY A 120 8.61 -30.71 -5.42
CA GLY A 120 8.48 -32.17 -5.51
C GLY A 120 9.80 -32.86 -5.87
N GLU A 121 9.84 -34.19 -5.69
CA GLU A 121 10.99 -35.01 -6.08
C GLU A 121 11.15 -35.14 -7.61
N ASP A 122 10.05 -35.01 -8.35
CA ASP A 122 10.01 -35.09 -9.81
C ASP A 122 9.86 -33.71 -10.48
N LEU A 123 10.32 -33.60 -11.73
CA LEU A 123 10.08 -32.40 -12.55
C LEU A 123 8.58 -32.21 -12.78
N PRO A 124 8.04 -30.98 -12.58
CA PRO A 124 6.62 -30.73 -12.72
C PRO A 124 6.16 -30.93 -14.17
N HIS A 125 4.97 -31.53 -14.32
CA HIS A 125 4.36 -31.71 -15.63
C HIS A 125 4.09 -30.33 -16.28
N PRO A 126 4.34 -30.13 -17.59
CA PRO A 126 4.10 -28.86 -18.29
C PRO A 126 2.72 -28.20 -18.08
N LYS A 127 1.65 -28.99 -17.85
CA LYS A 127 0.33 -28.45 -17.50
C LYS A 127 0.34 -27.69 -16.17
N SER A 128 1.07 -28.22 -15.17
CA SER A 128 1.27 -27.57 -13.87
C SER A 128 2.09 -26.29 -14.01
N MET A 129 3.12 -26.28 -14.87
CA MET A 129 3.91 -25.07 -15.15
C MET A 129 3.07 -23.94 -15.76
N LEU A 130 2.16 -24.26 -16.70
CA LEU A 130 1.27 -23.27 -17.31
C LEU A 130 0.27 -22.72 -16.29
N GLN A 131 -0.31 -23.59 -15.47
CA GLN A 131 -1.22 -23.18 -14.40
C GLN A 131 -0.52 -22.27 -13.38
N ALA A 132 0.67 -22.63 -12.90
CA ALA A 132 1.45 -21.79 -11.99
C ALA A 132 1.81 -20.42 -12.60
N THR A 133 2.07 -20.39 -13.92
CA THR A 133 2.28 -19.12 -14.63
C THR A 133 1.01 -18.28 -14.65
N ALA A 134 -0.16 -18.89 -14.83
CA ALA A 134 -1.43 -18.20 -14.77
C ALA A 134 -1.77 -17.68 -13.37
N GLU A 135 -1.55 -18.49 -12.33
CA GLU A 135 -1.70 -18.09 -10.93
C GLU A 135 -0.81 -16.88 -10.60
N ALA A 136 0.49 -16.97 -10.89
CA ALA A 136 1.44 -15.87 -10.66
C ALA A 136 1.07 -14.59 -11.42
N ASN A 137 0.58 -14.73 -12.66
CA ASN A 137 0.18 -13.59 -13.46
C ASN A 137 -1.04 -12.86 -12.87
N ASN A 138 -2.02 -13.60 -12.36
CA ASN A 138 -3.18 -13.01 -11.68
C ASN A 138 -2.80 -12.38 -10.33
N LEU A 139 -1.95 -13.04 -9.54
CA LEU A 139 -1.42 -12.50 -8.28
C LEU A 139 -0.61 -11.22 -8.49
N ALA A 140 0.24 -11.17 -9.52
CA ALA A 140 1.00 -9.97 -9.87
C ALA A 140 0.07 -8.80 -10.25
N ALA A 141 -1.00 -9.07 -10.99
CA ALA A 141 -2.00 -8.07 -11.34
C ALA A 141 -2.77 -7.57 -10.10
N ALA A 142 -3.14 -8.48 -9.19
CA ALA A 142 -3.82 -8.16 -7.93
C ALA A 142 -2.93 -7.30 -7.02
N ALA A 143 -1.67 -7.70 -6.83
CA ALA A 143 -0.70 -6.93 -6.05
C ALA A 143 -0.50 -5.52 -6.62
N SER A 144 -0.36 -5.39 -7.95
CA SER A 144 -0.23 -4.08 -8.60
C SER A 144 -1.48 -3.21 -8.42
N ALA A 145 -2.68 -3.79 -8.49
CA ALA A 145 -3.93 -3.06 -8.28
C ALA A 145 -4.10 -2.62 -6.81
N LYS A 146 -3.72 -3.48 -5.87
CA LYS A 146 -3.70 -3.18 -4.43
C LYS A 146 -2.76 -2.02 -4.11
N ASP A 147 -1.56 -2.01 -4.69
CA ASP A 147 -0.59 -0.92 -4.51
C ASP A 147 -1.15 0.42 -5.01
N ILE A 148 -1.86 0.42 -6.14
CA ILE A 148 -2.56 1.63 -6.65
C ILE A 148 -3.56 2.13 -5.61
N TYR A 149 -4.43 1.26 -5.10
CA TYR A 149 -5.41 1.65 -4.08
C TYR A 149 -4.73 2.21 -2.81
N TYR A 150 -3.75 1.48 -2.29
CA TYR A 150 -3.03 1.85 -1.06
C TYR A 150 -2.35 3.22 -1.20
N ASN A 151 -1.62 3.46 -2.29
CA ASN A 151 -0.89 4.71 -2.49
C ASN A 151 -1.83 5.91 -2.62
N ASN A 152 -2.96 5.77 -3.34
CA ASN A 152 -3.93 6.85 -3.48
C ASN A 152 -4.65 7.16 -2.15
N MET A 153 -5.00 6.12 -1.38
CA MET A 153 -5.60 6.31 -0.05
C MET A 153 -4.63 6.93 0.94
N GLU A 154 -3.36 6.51 0.94
CA GLU A 154 -2.31 7.09 1.79
C GLU A 154 -2.06 8.57 1.44
N GLU A 155 -2.13 8.95 0.17
CA GLU A 155 -1.97 10.35 -0.23
C GLU A 155 -3.09 11.26 0.31
N VAL A 156 -4.30 10.72 0.45
CA VAL A 156 -5.50 11.44 0.89
C VAL A 156 -5.66 11.44 2.41
N CYS A 157 -5.51 10.27 3.06
CA CYS A 157 -5.76 10.09 4.50
C CYS A 157 -4.58 9.56 5.32
N GLY A 158 -3.38 9.47 4.73
CA GLY A 158 -2.15 9.00 5.38
C GLY A 158 -1.68 9.87 6.54
N GLY A 159 -0.68 9.42 7.30
CA GLY A 159 -0.34 9.92 8.64
C GLY A 159 -0.35 11.45 8.83
N GLU A 160 0.31 12.18 7.93
CA GLU A 160 0.48 13.64 7.98
C GLU A 160 -0.74 14.45 7.51
N LYS A 161 -1.76 13.78 6.95
CA LYS A 161 -2.95 14.42 6.38
C LYS A 161 -4.02 14.71 7.46
N PRO A 162 -4.75 15.83 7.36
CA PRO A 162 -5.79 16.18 8.32
C PRO A 162 -6.94 15.16 8.31
N TYR A 163 -7.76 15.20 9.36
CA TYR A 163 -8.99 14.41 9.44
C TYR A 163 -9.92 14.71 8.26
N LEU A 164 -10.46 13.66 7.65
CA LEU A 164 -11.51 13.73 6.63
C LEU A 164 -12.85 13.28 7.21
N SER A 165 -13.94 13.90 6.79
CA SER A 165 -15.27 13.42 7.16
C SER A 165 -15.51 12.02 6.57
N PRO A 166 -16.34 11.17 7.22
CA PRO A 166 -16.62 9.82 6.74
C PRO A 166 -17.19 9.81 5.31
N ASP A 167 -18.02 10.79 4.96
CA ASP A 167 -18.63 10.89 3.63
C ASP A 167 -17.58 11.11 2.52
N ILE A 168 -16.61 12.01 2.75
CA ILE A 168 -15.54 12.29 1.79
C ILE A 168 -14.57 11.10 1.71
N LEU A 169 -14.30 10.45 2.84
CA LEU A 169 -13.44 9.28 2.87
C LEU A 169 -14.05 8.10 2.10
N GLU A 170 -15.36 7.87 2.24
CA GLU A 170 -16.10 6.85 1.49
C GLU A 170 -16.16 7.16 -0.01
N GLU A 171 -16.38 8.42 -0.39
CA GLU A 171 -16.34 8.86 -1.78
C GLU A 171 -14.97 8.54 -2.42
N LYS A 172 -13.88 8.90 -1.73
CA LYS A 172 -12.51 8.64 -2.18
C LYS A 172 -12.19 7.15 -2.21
N HIS A 173 -12.68 6.38 -1.24
CA HIS A 173 -12.58 4.92 -1.24
C HIS A 173 -13.23 4.33 -2.50
N CYS A 174 -14.47 4.74 -2.80
CA CYS A 174 -15.20 4.25 -3.97
C CYS A 174 -14.46 4.57 -5.28
N GLU A 175 -13.94 5.80 -5.40
CA GLU A 175 -13.14 6.25 -6.55
C GLU A 175 -11.89 5.37 -6.75
N PHE A 176 -11.06 5.22 -5.71
CA PHE A 176 -9.80 4.49 -5.82
C PHE A 176 -9.98 2.98 -5.88
N LYS A 177 -11.02 2.43 -5.24
CA LYS A 177 -11.41 1.03 -5.39
C LYS A 177 -11.77 0.74 -6.85
N GLN A 178 -12.60 1.58 -7.47
CA GLN A 178 -12.97 1.42 -8.87
C GLN A 178 -11.76 1.52 -9.79
N LEU A 179 -10.86 2.48 -9.53
CA LEU A 179 -9.60 2.63 -10.27
C LEU A 179 -8.73 1.36 -10.20
N ALA A 180 -8.55 0.79 -9.00
CA ALA A 180 -7.78 -0.43 -8.79
C ALA A 180 -8.42 -1.64 -9.50
N LEU A 181 -9.75 -1.80 -9.40
CA LEU A 181 -10.46 -2.89 -10.08
C LEU A 181 -10.42 -2.75 -11.60
N ASP A 182 -10.54 -1.54 -12.12
CA ASP A 182 -10.42 -1.29 -13.55
C ASP A 182 -9.00 -1.58 -14.05
N HIS A 183 -7.97 -1.23 -13.27
CA HIS A 183 -6.59 -1.61 -13.56
C HIS A 183 -6.42 -3.14 -13.58
N PHE A 184 -6.95 -3.84 -12.58
CA PHE A 184 -6.92 -5.30 -12.54
C PHE A 184 -7.60 -5.91 -13.77
N ARG A 185 -8.81 -5.45 -14.13
CA ARG A 185 -9.58 -5.96 -15.27
C ARG A 185 -8.90 -5.70 -16.61
N LYS A 186 -8.37 -4.49 -16.81
CA LYS A 186 -7.66 -4.09 -18.05
C LYS A 186 -6.33 -4.83 -18.24
N THR A 187 -5.70 -5.27 -17.16
CA THR A 187 -4.44 -6.02 -17.24
C THR A 187 -4.66 -7.35 -17.95
N LYS A 188 -3.82 -7.65 -18.95
CA LYS A 188 -3.90 -8.92 -19.69
C LYS A 188 -3.49 -10.07 -18.78
N LYS A 189 -4.42 -11.00 -18.56
CA LYS A 189 -4.25 -12.14 -17.64
C LYS A 189 -4.35 -13.49 -18.35
N MET A 190 -3.66 -14.50 -17.85
CA MET A 190 -3.77 -15.90 -18.29
C MET A 190 -4.89 -16.64 -17.51
N GLY A 191 -5.44 -17.71 -18.08
CA GLY A 191 -6.39 -18.61 -17.40
C GLY A 191 -7.88 -18.35 -17.66
N GLY A 192 -8.23 -17.28 -18.37
CA GLY A 192 -9.62 -16.93 -18.70
C GLY A 192 -10.32 -16.09 -17.62
N GLN A 193 -11.57 -15.71 -17.88
CA GLN A 193 -12.33 -14.82 -17.00
C GLN A 193 -12.72 -15.48 -15.69
N ASP A 194 -13.19 -16.74 -15.72
CA ASP A 194 -13.62 -17.46 -14.51
C ASP A 194 -12.46 -17.66 -13.53
N PHE A 195 -11.27 -17.97 -14.05
CA PHE A 195 -10.06 -18.09 -13.23
C PHE A 195 -9.63 -16.74 -12.63
N SER A 196 -9.71 -15.67 -13.42
CA SER A 196 -9.36 -14.31 -12.96
C SER A 196 -10.35 -13.76 -11.92
N LEU A 197 -11.61 -14.23 -11.95
CA LEU A 197 -12.67 -13.74 -11.08
C LEU A 197 -12.38 -14.03 -9.60
N HIS A 198 -11.82 -15.20 -9.30
CA HIS A 198 -11.44 -15.57 -7.93
C HIS A 198 -10.43 -14.59 -7.34
N TYR A 199 -9.40 -14.22 -8.10
CA TYR A 199 -8.40 -13.23 -7.68
C TYR A 199 -8.96 -11.81 -7.60
N GLN A 200 -9.95 -11.47 -8.43
CA GLN A 200 -10.64 -10.18 -8.28
C GLN A 200 -11.41 -10.11 -6.96
N GLN A 201 -12.10 -11.20 -6.57
CA GLN A 201 -12.82 -11.26 -5.31
C GLN A 201 -11.85 -11.17 -4.12
N GLU A 202 -10.72 -11.87 -4.17
CA GLU A 202 -9.68 -11.78 -3.14
C GLU A 202 -9.13 -10.34 -3.03
N LEU A 203 -8.85 -9.68 -4.17
CA LEU A 203 -8.44 -8.27 -4.19
C LEU A 203 -9.49 -7.34 -3.57
N GLU A 204 -10.77 -7.56 -3.84
CA GLU A 204 -11.86 -6.75 -3.27
C GLU A 204 -11.96 -6.91 -1.74
N GLU A 205 -11.73 -8.12 -1.20
CA GLU A 205 -11.64 -8.37 0.23
C GLU A 205 -10.41 -7.69 0.85
N GLU A 206 -9.24 -7.81 0.23
CA GLU A 206 -8.03 -7.14 0.70
C GLU A 206 -8.16 -5.61 0.71
N ILE A 207 -8.80 -5.03 -0.31
CA ILE A 207 -9.10 -3.59 -0.36
C ILE A 207 -10.07 -3.19 0.76
N ARG A 208 -11.04 -4.04 1.09
CA ARG A 208 -11.98 -3.80 2.21
C ARG A 208 -11.24 -3.79 3.54
N GLU A 209 -10.36 -4.74 3.79
CA GLU A 209 -9.53 -4.76 5.01
C GLU A 209 -8.65 -3.51 5.12
N LEU A 210 -8.01 -3.09 4.01
CA LEU A 210 -7.24 -1.85 3.97
C LEU A 210 -8.11 -0.63 4.26
N TYR A 211 -9.33 -0.59 3.72
CA TYR A 211 -10.28 0.50 3.98
C TYR A 211 -10.65 0.60 5.46
N GLU A 212 -10.95 -0.52 6.12
CA GLU A 212 -11.24 -0.53 7.55
C GLU A 212 -10.06 0.03 8.38
N ASN A 213 -8.83 -0.28 7.97
CA ASN A 213 -7.63 0.26 8.60
C ASN A 213 -7.50 1.77 8.38
N PHE A 214 -7.76 2.26 7.17
CA PHE A 214 -7.79 3.70 6.88
C PHE A 214 -8.89 4.43 7.65
N CYS A 215 -10.08 3.84 7.79
CA CYS A 215 -11.17 4.39 8.61
C CYS A 215 -10.77 4.53 10.08
N LYS A 216 -10.18 3.49 10.67
CA LYS A 216 -9.66 3.53 12.05
C LYS A 216 -8.56 4.57 12.20
N HIS A 217 -7.64 4.63 11.24
CA HIS A 217 -6.55 5.60 11.24
C HIS A 217 -7.08 7.04 11.15
N ASN A 218 -7.99 7.32 10.22
CA ASN A 218 -8.62 8.63 10.07
C ASN A 218 -9.44 9.01 11.32
N ALA A 219 -10.22 8.09 11.89
CA ALA A 219 -10.99 8.35 13.10
C ALA A 219 -10.09 8.75 14.30
N SER A 220 -8.88 8.19 14.39
CA SER A 220 -7.92 8.56 15.44
C SER A 220 -7.43 10.01 15.35
N LYS A 221 -7.53 10.64 14.18
CA LYS A 221 -7.20 12.05 13.93
C LYS A 221 -8.32 13.01 14.28
N ASN A 222 -9.49 12.54 14.70
CA ASN A 222 -10.61 13.42 15.03
C ASN A 222 -10.36 14.14 16.38
N VAL A 223 -9.57 15.22 16.30
CA VAL A 223 -9.10 16.01 17.45
C VAL A 223 -10.26 16.70 18.19
N PHE A 224 -11.36 17.01 17.49
CA PHE A 224 -12.54 17.65 18.09
C PHE A 224 -13.26 16.75 19.11
N SER A 225 -13.24 15.43 18.91
CA SER A 225 -13.75 14.50 19.92
C SER A 225 -12.89 14.47 21.20
N THR A 226 -11.60 14.76 21.06
CA THR A 226 -10.62 14.71 22.16
C THR A 226 -10.58 16.01 22.96
N PHE A 227 -10.86 17.16 22.34
CA PHE A 227 -10.89 18.47 23.03
C PHE A 227 -12.24 18.85 23.65
N ARG A 228 -13.31 18.08 23.41
CA ARG A 228 -14.64 18.35 23.98
C ARG A 228 -14.63 18.36 25.52
N THR A 229 -14.05 17.33 26.15
CA THR A 229 -14.03 17.20 27.61
C THR A 229 -13.23 18.31 28.31
N PRO A 230 -11.99 18.64 27.88
CA PRO A 230 -11.26 19.79 28.43
C PRO A 230 -11.99 21.12 28.29
N ALA A 231 -12.63 21.36 27.14
CA ALA A 231 -13.37 22.59 26.89
C ALA A 231 -14.57 22.75 27.83
N VAL A 232 -15.33 21.68 28.08
CA VAL A 232 -16.47 21.68 29.01
C VAL A 232 -16.01 21.91 30.44
N LEU A 233 -14.98 21.19 30.89
CA LEU A 233 -14.43 21.34 32.25
C LEU A 233 -13.86 22.76 32.47
N PHE A 234 -13.10 23.28 31.51
CA PHE A 234 -12.53 24.64 31.58
C PHE A 234 -13.62 25.71 31.61
N THR A 235 -14.65 25.59 30.77
CA THR A 235 -15.78 26.52 30.76
C THR A 235 -16.54 26.50 32.10
N GLY A 236 -16.77 25.31 32.67
CA GLY A 236 -17.39 25.16 34.00
C GLY A 236 -16.56 25.81 35.12
N ILE A 237 -15.24 25.66 35.09
CA ILE A 237 -14.31 26.30 36.03
C ILE A 237 -14.45 27.83 35.97
N VAL A 238 -14.45 28.41 34.77
CA VAL A 238 -14.56 29.87 34.59
C VAL A 238 -15.90 30.40 35.14
N ILE A 239 -17.02 29.73 34.81
CA ILE A 239 -18.35 30.15 35.28
C ILE A 239 -18.45 30.09 36.81
N LEU A 240 -18.02 28.98 37.42
CA LEU A 240 -18.07 28.81 38.87
C LEU A 240 -17.13 29.78 39.61
N TYR A 241 -15.98 30.10 39.02
CA TYR A 241 -15.06 31.08 39.58
C TYR A 241 -15.66 32.50 39.57
N ILE A 242 -16.31 32.91 38.48
CA ILE A 242 -17.02 34.19 38.41
C ILE A 242 -18.18 34.21 39.42
N ALA A 243 -18.96 33.14 39.51
CA ALA A 243 -20.05 33.01 40.47
C ALA A 243 -19.57 33.13 41.93
N SER A 244 -18.45 32.49 42.27
CA SER A 244 -17.78 32.60 43.56
C SER A 244 -17.39 34.04 43.90
N GLY A 245 -16.82 34.77 42.94
CA GLY A 245 -16.47 36.19 43.12
C GLY A 245 -17.69 37.07 43.38
N LEU A 246 -18.80 36.82 42.68
CA LEU A 246 -20.06 37.56 42.87
C LEU A 246 -20.71 37.26 44.24
N THR A 247 -20.77 36.00 44.66
CA THR A 247 -21.34 35.64 45.97
C THR A 247 -20.47 36.10 47.13
N GLY A 248 -19.14 36.10 46.95
CA GLY A 248 -18.20 36.71 47.90
C GLY A 248 -18.41 38.21 48.04
N PHE A 249 -18.67 38.91 46.94
CA PHE A 249 -18.98 40.35 46.95
C PHE A 249 -20.29 40.67 47.69
N VAL A 250 -21.30 39.80 47.58
CA VAL A 250 -22.60 39.95 48.29
C VAL A 250 -22.49 39.63 49.79
N GLY A 251 -21.37 39.04 50.25
CA GLY A 251 -21.15 38.67 51.66
C GLY A 251 -21.63 37.26 52.02
N LEU A 252 -21.94 36.41 51.04
CA LEU A 252 -22.31 35.00 51.25
C LEU A 252 -21.07 34.12 51.25
N GLU A 253 -20.22 34.28 52.27
CA GLU A 253 -18.90 33.63 52.34
C GLU A 253 -18.95 32.10 52.26
N ILE A 254 -19.93 31.47 52.92
CA ILE A 254 -20.11 30.01 52.91
C ILE A 254 -20.40 29.50 51.48
N VAL A 255 -21.20 30.26 50.72
CA VAL A 255 -21.58 29.91 49.34
C VAL A 255 -20.40 30.10 48.39
N ALA A 256 -19.63 31.17 48.56
CA ALA A 256 -18.40 31.40 47.79
C ALA A 256 -17.35 30.30 48.05
N GLN A 257 -17.18 29.86 49.31
CA GLN A 257 -16.30 28.76 49.66
C GLN A 257 -16.74 27.43 49.03
N LEU A 258 -18.05 27.18 48.93
CA LEU A 258 -18.59 25.99 48.26
C LEU A 258 -18.30 26.00 46.75
N PHE A 259 -18.45 27.16 46.08
CA PHE A 259 -18.07 27.28 44.67
C PHE A 259 -16.57 27.13 44.43
N ASN A 260 -15.72 27.67 45.30
CA ASN A 260 -14.27 27.47 45.23
C ASN A 260 -13.87 26.00 45.43
N CYS A 261 -14.56 25.26 46.31
CA CYS A 261 -14.37 23.83 46.48
C CYS A 261 -14.72 23.06 45.19
N MET A 262 -15.85 23.41 44.56
CA MET A 262 -16.26 22.82 43.27
C MET A 262 -15.26 23.11 42.14
N VAL A 263 -14.72 24.33 42.07
CA VAL A 263 -13.64 24.67 41.13
C VAL A 263 -12.40 23.82 41.38
N GLY A 264 -12.01 23.61 42.64
CA GLY A 264 -10.89 22.73 43.01
C GLY A 264 -11.09 21.29 42.53
N LEU A 265 -12.31 20.75 42.70
CA LEU A 265 -12.64 19.40 42.20
C LEU A 265 -12.58 19.31 40.67
N LEU A 266 -13.08 20.31 39.95
CA LEU A 266 -13.00 20.34 38.47
C LEU A 266 -11.57 20.49 37.97
N LEU A 267 -10.72 21.26 38.66
CA LEU A 267 -9.29 21.37 38.34
C LEU A 267 -8.57 20.04 38.54
N ILE A 268 -8.84 19.33 39.65
CA ILE A 268 -8.31 17.98 39.89
C ILE A 268 -8.80 17.03 38.79
N ALA A 269 -10.07 17.09 38.39
CA ALA A 269 -10.61 16.28 37.30
C ALA A 269 -9.93 16.58 35.95
N LEU A 270 -9.68 17.85 35.63
CA LEU A 270 -8.98 18.27 34.41
C LEU A 270 -7.53 17.80 34.37
N LEU A 271 -6.79 17.96 35.48
CA LEU A 271 -5.41 17.48 35.61
C LEU A 271 -5.33 15.95 35.55
N THR A 272 -6.27 15.27 36.21
CA THR A 272 -6.37 13.80 36.18
C THR A 272 -6.67 13.30 34.78
N TRP A 273 -7.60 13.95 34.05
CA TRP A 273 -7.89 13.65 32.65
C TRP A 273 -6.66 13.83 31.75
N GLY A 274 -5.92 14.94 31.93
CA GLY A 274 -4.68 15.21 31.19
C GLY A 274 -3.59 14.17 31.47
N TYR A 275 -3.42 13.79 32.73
CA TYR A 275 -2.49 12.73 33.14
C TYR A 275 -2.85 11.37 32.54
N ILE A 276 -4.13 10.98 32.57
CA ILE A 276 -4.62 9.73 32.00
C ILE A 276 -4.38 9.68 30.48
N ARG A 277 -4.61 10.80 29.78
CA ARG A 277 -4.36 10.88 28.32
C ARG A 277 -2.87 10.84 27.98
N TYR A 278 -2.00 11.42 28.80
CA TYR A 278 -0.55 11.38 28.60
C TYR A 278 0.07 10.02 28.98
N SER A 279 -0.33 9.44 30.11
CA SER A 279 0.24 8.20 30.65
C SER A 279 -0.41 6.93 30.10
N GLY A 280 -1.64 7.00 29.59
CA GLY A 280 -2.42 5.85 29.10
C GLY A 280 -2.92 4.87 30.17
N GLN A 281 -2.60 5.11 31.45
CA GLN A 281 -3.07 4.33 32.60
C GLN A 281 -4.46 4.80 33.07
N TYR A 282 -5.28 3.89 33.63
CA TYR A 282 -6.63 4.18 34.16
C TYR A 282 -7.64 4.73 33.12
N ARG A 283 -7.70 4.09 31.94
CA ARG A 283 -8.62 4.48 30.84
C ARG A 283 -10.10 4.50 31.24
N GLU A 284 -10.52 3.64 32.17
CA GLU A 284 -11.90 3.61 32.67
C GLU A 284 -12.29 4.89 33.43
N LEU A 285 -11.37 5.44 34.24
CA LEU A 285 -11.59 6.69 34.95
C LEU A 285 -11.64 7.88 33.99
N GLY A 286 -10.83 7.85 32.92
CA GLY A 286 -10.93 8.81 31.81
C GLY A 286 -12.30 8.78 31.12
N GLY A 287 -12.83 7.59 30.86
CA GLY A 287 -14.16 7.39 30.27
C GLY A 287 -15.31 7.89 31.16
N ALA A 288 -15.19 7.76 32.48
CA ALA A 288 -16.17 8.29 33.43
C ALA A 288 -16.20 9.83 33.42
N ILE A 289 -15.02 10.48 33.36
CA ILE A 289 -14.92 11.94 33.24
C ILE A 289 -15.50 12.42 31.91
N ASP A 290 -15.19 11.74 30.80
CA ASP A 290 -15.74 12.05 29.47
C ASP A 290 -17.28 11.94 29.45
N SER A 291 -17.84 10.90 30.10
CA SER A 291 -19.30 10.71 30.21
C SER A 291 -19.97 11.80 31.05
N GLY A 292 -19.36 12.20 32.16
CA GLY A 292 -19.85 13.31 33.00
C GLY A 292 -19.83 14.65 32.26
N ALA A 293 -18.75 14.94 31.53
CA ALA A 293 -18.67 16.16 30.71
C ALA A 293 -19.69 16.16 29.56
N ALA A 294 -19.94 15.01 28.93
CA ALA A 294 -20.98 14.87 27.91
C ALA A 294 -22.38 15.18 28.47
N TYR A 295 -22.70 14.65 29.66
CA TYR A 295 -23.97 14.90 30.34
C TYR A 295 -24.17 16.38 30.67
N VAL A 296 -23.14 17.05 31.22
CA VAL A 296 -23.18 18.49 31.54
C VAL A 296 -23.41 19.31 30.27
N LEU A 297 -22.73 18.98 29.16
CA LEU A 297 -22.92 19.69 27.90
C LEU A 297 -24.32 19.48 27.32
N GLU A 298 -24.87 18.28 27.42
CA GLU A 298 -26.23 17.96 26.95
C GLU A 298 -27.30 18.66 27.79
N GLN A 299 -27.14 18.71 29.12
CA GLN A 299 -28.00 19.49 30.00
C GLN A 299 -27.95 20.99 29.71
N ALA A 300 -26.75 21.55 29.53
CA ALA A 300 -26.60 22.97 29.20
C ALA A 300 -27.26 23.30 27.84
N THR A 301 -27.06 22.44 26.85
CA THR A 301 -27.61 22.63 25.49
C THR A 301 -29.13 22.49 25.48
N SER A 302 -29.69 21.52 26.21
CA SER A 302 -31.15 21.34 26.33
C SER A 302 -31.83 22.48 27.11
N HIS A 303 -31.22 22.96 28.19
CA HIS A 303 -31.73 24.13 28.91
C HIS A 303 -31.68 25.40 28.05
N MET A 304 -30.58 25.64 27.31
CA MET A 304 -30.49 26.76 26.38
C MET A 304 -31.51 26.66 25.23
N GLY A 305 -31.73 25.47 24.67
CA GLY A 305 -32.74 25.23 23.64
C GLY A 305 -34.16 25.55 24.14
N ASN A 306 -34.48 25.15 25.37
CA ASN A 306 -35.76 25.42 26.00
C ASN A 306 -35.93 26.91 26.36
N SER A 307 -34.89 27.58 26.84
CA SER A 307 -34.92 29.03 27.10
C SER A 307 -35.08 29.85 25.82
N THR A 308 -34.48 29.40 24.71
CA THR A 308 -34.61 30.08 23.40
C THR A 308 -36.01 29.89 22.81
N GLN A 309 -36.60 28.70 22.94
CA GLN A 309 -38.00 28.46 22.55
C GLN A 309 -39.01 29.20 23.43
N ALA A 310 -38.75 29.33 24.74
CA ALA A 310 -39.58 30.11 25.65
C ALA A 310 -39.52 31.61 25.33
N ALA A 311 -38.32 32.16 25.07
CA ALA A 311 -38.16 33.55 24.65
C ALA A 311 -38.84 33.85 23.29
N MET A 312 -38.84 32.90 22.34
CA MET A 312 -39.60 33.02 21.09
C MET A 312 -41.12 32.95 21.31
N ARG A 313 -41.62 32.16 22.27
CA ARG A 313 -43.04 32.12 22.62
C ARG A 313 -43.52 33.42 23.26
N ASP A 314 -42.75 33.99 24.19
CA ASP A 314 -43.11 35.24 24.86
C ASP A 314 -43.07 36.44 23.91
N ALA A 315 -42.16 36.44 22.92
CA ALA A 315 -42.14 37.45 21.85
C ALA A 315 -43.38 37.40 20.93
N VAL A 316 -44.05 36.25 20.81
CA VAL A 316 -45.30 36.09 20.02
C VAL A 316 -46.53 36.49 20.84
N VAL A 317 -46.53 36.30 22.16
CA VAL A 317 -47.66 36.63 23.05
C VAL A 317 -47.71 38.12 23.42
N GLY A 318 -46.59 38.86 23.33
CA GLY A 318 -46.50 40.29 23.66
C GLY A 318 -47.01 41.29 22.62
N ARG A 319 -47.59 40.87 21.48
CA ARG A 319 -48.19 41.81 20.50
C ARG A 319 -49.61 42.21 20.93
N PRO A 320 -49.91 43.49 21.17
CA PRO A 320 -51.29 43.92 21.42
C PRO A 320 -52.14 43.74 20.15
N PRO A 321 -53.46 43.49 20.29
CA PRO A 321 -54.34 43.36 19.13
C PRO A 321 -54.39 44.69 18.38
N VAL A 322 -54.09 44.64 17.09
CA VAL A 322 -54.34 45.76 16.17
C VAL A 322 -55.86 45.93 16.09
N ASP A 323 -56.34 47.08 16.57
CA ASP A 323 -57.71 47.53 16.43
C ASP A 323 -58.18 47.40 14.99
N LYS A 324 -59.17 46.53 14.75
CA LYS A 324 -60.01 46.60 13.56
C LYS A 324 -61.07 47.67 13.81
N LYS A 325 -60.89 48.85 13.21
CA LYS A 325 -61.99 49.78 12.92
C LYS A 325 -62.32 49.75 11.43
N ALA A 326 -63.60 49.47 11.20
CA ALA A 326 -64.48 49.64 10.04
C ALA A 326 -63.86 50.02 8.69
#